data_AF-A0A524E2M1-F1
#
_entry.id   AF-A0A524E2M1-F1
#
_cell.length_a   1.000
_cell.length_b   1.000
_cell.length_c   1.000
_cell.angle_alpha   90.00
_cell.angle_beta   90.00
_cell.angle_gamma   90.00
#
_symmetry.space_group_name_H-M   'P 1'
#
loop_
_entity.id
_entity.type
_entity.pdbx_description
1 polymer ?
#
loop_
_entity_poly.entity_id
_entity_poly.type
_entity_poly.pdbx_seq_one_letter_code
_entity_poly.pdbx_strand_id
1 'polypeptide(L)' 'MRIAIMGAGAIGSLYGGFLKKAGHDVVLIGRPNHM' A
#
# COMPACT_ATOMS: atom_id res chain seq x y z
N MET A 1 3.63 12.87 -5.57
CA MET A 1 4.57 11.73 -5.62
C MET A 1 3.78 10.44 -5.65
N ARG A 2 4.18 9.46 -6.50
CA ARG A 2 3.53 8.15 -6.62
C ARG A 2 4.34 7.10 -5.85
N ILE A 3 3.68 6.25 -5.08
CA ILE A 3 4.29 5.28 -4.16
C ILE A 3 3.70 3.90 -4.41
N ALA A 4 4.55 2.91 -4.66
CA ALA A 4 4.15 1.51 -4.75
C ALA A 4 4.59 0.76 -3.48
N ILE A 5 3.66 0.01 -2.87
CA ILE A 5 3.95 -0.85 -1.71
C ILE A 5 3.85 -2.30 -2.16
N MET A 6 4.98 -3.00 -2.10
CA MET A 6 5.04 -4.44 -2.38
C MET A 6 4.58 -5.21 -1.13
N GLY A 7 3.38 -5.79 -1.19
CA GLY A 7 2.71 -6.50 -0.11
C GLY A 7 1.51 -5.73 0.45
N ALA A 8 0.31 -6.27 0.24
CA ALA A 8 -0.96 -5.71 0.73
C ALA A 8 -1.41 -6.26 2.10
N GLY A 9 -0.48 -6.81 2.88
CA GLY A 9 -0.74 -7.32 4.23
C GLY A 9 -0.98 -6.22 5.27
N ALA A 10 -1.13 -6.59 6.54
CA ALA A 10 -1.51 -5.68 7.63
C ALA A 10 -0.67 -4.39 7.68
N ILE A 11 0.65 -4.50 7.62
CA ILE A 11 1.57 -3.36 7.69
C ILE A 11 1.54 -2.52 6.41
N GLY A 12 1.53 -3.17 5.23
CA GLY A 12 1.50 -2.46 3.95
C GLY A 12 0.24 -1.62 3.79
N SER A 13 -0.90 -2.15 4.24
CA SER A 13 -2.18 -1.44 4.23
C SER A 13 -2.27 -0.32 5.27
N LEU A 14 -1.70 -0.51 6.47
CA LEU A 14 -1.64 0.53 7.52
C LEU A 14 -0.89 1.77 7.02
N TYR A 15 0.36 1.60 6.59
CA TYR A 15 1.17 2.71 6.12
C TYR A 15 0.67 3.25 4.78
N GLY A 16 0.18 2.39 3.88
CA GLY A 16 -0.44 2.81 2.64
C GLY A 16 -1.65 3.73 2.87
N GLY A 17 -2.46 3.44 3.89
CA GLY A 17 -3.57 4.29 4.31
C GLY A 17 -3.11 5.67 4.82
N PHE A 18 -2.07 5.72 5.65
CA PHE A 18 -1.51 7.00 6.12
C PHE A 18 -0.90 7.82 4.98
N LEU A 19 -0.18 7.18 4.06
CA LEU A 19 0.41 7.84 2.90
C LEU A 19 -0.68 8.37 1.95
N LYS A 20 -1.77 7.62 1.75
CA LYS A 20 -2.92 8.08 0.97
C LYS A 20 -3.60 9.28 1.64
N LYS A 21 -3.76 9.26 2.96
CA LYS A 21 -4.30 10.40 3.74
C LYS A 21 -3.42 11.65 3.65
N ALA A 22 -2.11 11.48 3.55
CA ALA A 22 -1.15 12.59 3.33
C ALA A 22 -1.17 13.16 1.90
N GLY A 23 -2.04 12.65 1.01
CA GLY A 23 -2.19 13.15 -0.36
C GLY A 23 -1.25 12.49 -1.37
N HIS A 24 -0.57 11.40 -1.01
CA HIS A 24 0.23 10.63 -1.96
C HIS A 24 -0.63 9.68 -2.79
N ASP A 25 -0.25 9.47 -4.04
CA ASP A 25 -0.86 8.45 -4.89
C ASP A 25 -0.21 7.09 -4.58
N VAL A 26 -0.93 6.23 -3.85
CA VAL A 26 -0.42 4.96 -3.33
C VAL A 26 -1.09 3.79 -4.05
N VAL A 27 -0.29 2.80 -4.47
CA VAL A 27 -0.74 1.52 -4.99
C VAL A 27 -0.20 0.38 -4.13
N LEU A 28 -1.09 -0.54 -3.72
CA LEU A 28 -0.72 -1.77 -3.03
C LEU A 28 -0.60 -2.92 -4.04
N ILE A 29 0.51 -3.65 -4.01
CA ILE A 29 0.78 -4.77 -4.91
C ILE A 29 0.81 -6.06 -4.10
N GLY A 30 -0.27 -6.83 -4.16
CA GLY A 30 -0.37 -8.16 -3.54
C GLY A 30 0.19 -9.27 -4.44
N ARG A 31 0.52 -10.42 -3.84
CA ARG A 31 0.78 -11.66 -4.58
C ARG A 31 -0.47 -12.55 -4.51
N PRO A 32 -0.86 -13.25 -5.59
CA PRO A 32 -2.08 -14.06 -5.63
C PRO A 32 -2.20 -15.08 -4.50
N ASN A 33 -1.08 -15.71 -4.10
CA ASN A 33 -1.06 -16.75 -3.05
C ASN A 33 -1.06 -16.24 -1.60
N HIS A 34 -1.06 -14.93 -1.36
CA HIS A 34 -1.00 -14.32 0.00
C HIS A 34 -2.08 -13.26 0.22
N MET A 35 -3.12 -13.25 -0.62
CA MET A 35 -4.29 -12.37 -0.49
C MET A 35 -5.43 -13.15 0.16
#